data_AF-A0A6N7GA54-F1
#
_entry.id   AF-A0A6N7GA54-F1
#
_cell.length_a   1.000
_cell.length_b   1.000
_cell.length_c   1.000
_cell.angle_alpha   90.00
_cell.angle_beta   90.00
_cell.angle_gamma   90.00
#
_symmetry.space_group_name_H-M   'P 1'
#
loop_
_entity.id
_entity.type
_entity.pdbx_description
1 polymer ?
#
loop_
_entity_poly.entity_id
_entity_poly.type
_entity_poly.pdbx_seq_one_letter_code
_entity_poly.pdbx_strand_id
1 'polypeptide(L)'
;MILTRIAGSLDRSPQPEIFREVARGFFATNDRTQTAITASIRPALAWLTDTAAASAEGTDEAMLDVEAFLADAGTLYLLGAEDAIVAPLVTALTAEIARTARRIASDHGGRLDPPLTLALDEAALICPVPLDRWTADMGGRNVTIHIGAQSRAQLRQRWGEVGAAIVNNASTILVFGGMRDPDDLRAFEALSGEREDITYTRDRDGQITGSTTKRVPVLTAAQLANLPARRVMVVRRGIPASIGRVQLAWQRRTVRRALRHQPPTTTAPRQRQPPKQPGWPTAAGPDQPSTGSPRPEPTLVEGAAQ
;
A
#
# COMPACT_ATOMS: atom_id res chain seq x y z
N MET A 1 -12.23 -34.35 -22.84
CA MET A 1 -13.35 -33.41 -22.62
C MET A 1 -12.88 -32.05 -22.11
N ILE A 2 -12.12 -31.96 -21.01
CA ILE A 2 -11.60 -30.68 -20.48
C ILE A 2 -10.64 -29.99 -21.47
N LEU A 3 -9.67 -30.72 -22.03
CA LEU A 3 -8.73 -30.19 -23.03
C LEU A 3 -9.44 -29.60 -24.27
N THR A 4 -10.51 -30.24 -24.72
CA THR A 4 -11.30 -29.81 -25.88
C THR A 4 -12.03 -28.49 -25.61
N ARG A 5 -12.59 -28.32 -24.40
CA ARG A 5 -13.20 -27.05 -23.97
C ARG A 5 -12.15 -25.95 -23.82
N ILE A 6 -11.00 -26.24 -23.21
CA ILE A 6 -9.90 -25.28 -23.05
C ILE A 6 -9.38 -24.84 -24.43
N ALA A 7 -9.15 -25.78 -25.34
CA ALA A 7 -8.69 -25.50 -26.69
C ALA A 7 -9.66 -24.57 -27.45
N GLY A 8 -10.97 -24.80 -27.34
CA GLY A 8 -11.98 -23.93 -27.96
C GLY A 8 -12.05 -22.53 -27.33
N SER A 9 -11.79 -22.39 -26.03
CA SER A 9 -11.69 -21.05 -25.40
C SER A 9 -10.45 -20.27 -25.84
N LEU A 10 -9.38 -20.95 -26.25
CA LEU A 10 -8.13 -20.32 -26.70
C LEU A 10 -8.19 -19.79 -28.13
N ASP A 11 -9.24 -20.10 -28.90
CA ASP A 11 -9.39 -19.67 -30.30
C ASP A 11 -9.47 -18.15 -30.45
N ARG A 12 -9.90 -17.46 -29.39
CA ARG A 12 -9.97 -15.99 -29.32
C ARG A 12 -8.66 -15.34 -28.90
N SER A 13 -7.63 -16.12 -28.60
CA SER A 13 -6.30 -15.60 -28.23
C SER A 13 -5.51 -15.17 -29.46
N PRO A 14 -4.68 -14.12 -29.39
CA PRO A 14 -3.79 -13.72 -30.49
C PRO A 14 -2.72 -14.77 -30.85
N GLN A 15 -2.46 -15.75 -29.98
CA GLN A 15 -1.47 -16.82 -30.21
C GLN A 15 -2.03 -18.22 -29.86
N PRO A 16 -3.10 -18.67 -30.53
CA PRO A 16 -3.88 -19.83 -30.11
C PRO A 16 -3.05 -21.11 -30.10
N GLU A 17 -2.15 -21.29 -31.06
CA GLU A 17 -1.31 -22.50 -31.17
C GLU A 17 -0.31 -22.64 -30.02
N ILE A 18 0.34 -21.54 -29.62
CA ILE A 18 1.28 -21.55 -28.49
C ILE A 18 0.55 -21.93 -27.20
N PHE A 19 -0.60 -21.31 -26.93
CA PHE A 19 -1.36 -21.62 -25.72
C PHE A 19 -1.93 -23.04 -25.73
N ARG A 20 -2.35 -23.55 -26.89
CA ARG A 20 -2.79 -24.95 -27.04
C ARG A 20 -1.64 -25.93 -26.79
N GLU A 21 -0.44 -25.65 -27.27
CA GLU A 21 0.75 -26.46 -27.00
C GLU A 21 1.10 -26.48 -25.51
N VAL A 22 1.10 -25.32 -24.86
CA VAL A 22 1.33 -25.21 -23.41
C VAL A 22 0.27 -26.00 -22.63
N ALA A 23 -1.01 -25.88 -23.00
CA ALA A 23 -2.09 -26.62 -22.36
C ALA A 23 -1.92 -28.14 -22.54
N ARG A 24 -1.63 -28.61 -23.76
CA ARG A 24 -1.35 -30.02 -24.03
C ARG A 24 -0.16 -30.53 -23.21
N GLY A 25 0.91 -29.74 -23.17
CA GLY A 25 2.11 -30.04 -22.38
C GLY A 25 1.78 -30.24 -20.89
N PHE A 26 0.98 -29.35 -20.31
CA PHE A 26 0.52 -29.47 -18.93
C PHE A 26 -0.23 -30.79 -18.67
N PHE A 27 -1.24 -31.11 -19.48
CA PHE A 27 -2.04 -32.34 -19.31
C PHE A 27 -1.28 -33.64 -19.65
N ALA A 28 -0.16 -33.54 -20.37
CA ALA A 28 0.72 -34.67 -20.64
C ALA A 28 1.74 -34.95 -19.51
N THR A 29 1.92 -34.02 -18.56
CA THR A 29 2.81 -34.24 -17.40
C THR A 29 2.19 -35.18 -16.36
N ASN A 30 3.01 -35.72 -15.45
CA ASN A 30 2.53 -36.58 -14.37
C ASN A 30 1.65 -35.84 -13.34
N ASP A 31 0.80 -36.58 -12.65
CA ASP A 31 -0.18 -36.04 -11.68
C ASP A 31 0.45 -35.20 -10.58
N ARG A 32 1.65 -35.58 -10.11
CA ARG A 32 2.38 -34.82 -9.08
C ARG A 32 2.76 -33.42 -9.59
N THR A 33 3.18 -33.34 -10.85
CA THR A 33 3.59 -32.09 -11.50
C THR A 33 2.37 -31.22 -11.81
N GLN A 34 1.30 -31.82 -12.33
CA GLN A 34 0.03 -31.11 -12.55
C GLN A 34 -0.53 -30.53 -11.24
N THR A 35 -0.48 -31.31 -10.16
CA THR A 35 -0.92 -30.87 -8.83
C THR A 35 -0.06 -29.71 -8.32
N ALA A 36 1.26 -29.79 -8.47
CA ALA A 36 2.17 -28.73 -8.05
C ALA A 36 1.93 -27.42 -8.83
N ILE A 37 1.76 -27.48 -10.15
CA ILE A 37 1.45 -26.32 -11.01
C ILE A 37 0.06 -25.75 -10.67
N THR A 38 -0.93 -26.61 -10.47
CA THR A 38 -2.30 -26.17 -10.12
C THR A 38 -2.30 -25.48 -8.75
N ALA A 39 -1.56 -26.03 -7.78
CA ALA A 39 -1.44 -25.46 -6.44
C ALA A 39 -0.77 -24.08 -6.48
N SER A 40 0.20 -23.85 -7.36
CA SER A 40 0.87 -22.55 -7.47
C SER A 40 0.01 -21.48 -8.16
N ILE A 41 -0.82 -21.84 -9.14
CA ILE A 41 -1.69 -20.90 -9.87
C ILE A 41 -2.99 -20.60 -9.11
N ARG A 42 -3.51 -21.56 -8.32
CA ARG A 42 -4.82 -21.44 -7.64
C ARG A 42 -5.01 -20.12 -6.88
N PRO A 43 -4.05 -19.59 -6.10
CA PRO A 43 -4.22 -18.30 -5.43
C PRO A 43 -4.47 -17.13 -6.38
N ALA A 44 -3.85 -17.13 -7.57
CA ALA A 44 -4.04 -16.07 -8.57
C ALA A 44 -5.41 -16.13 -9.26
N LEU A 45 -6.07 -17.30 -9.23
CA LEU A 45 -7.39 -17.55 -9.81
C LEU A 45 -8.49 -17.65 -8.75
N ALA A 46 -8.18 -17.45 -7.47
CA ALA A 46 -9.13 -17.61 -6.38
C ALA A 46 -10.35 -16.69 -6.53
N TRP A 47 -10.18 -15.51 -7.13
CA TRP A 47 -11.26 -14.57 -7.43
C TRP A 47 -12.35 -15.15 -8.33
N LEU A 48 -12.08 -16.19 -9.13
CA LEU A 48 -13.11 -16.87 -9.93
C LEU A 48 -14.13 -17.62 -9.07
N THR A 49 -13.81 -17.87 -7.80
CA THR A 49 -14.72 -18.51 -6.84
C THR A 49 -15.56 -17.49 -6.07
N ASP A 50 -15.23 -16.20 -6.19
CA ASP A 50 -16.02 -15.12 -5.60
C ASP A 50 -17.25 -14.85 -6.48
N THR A 51 -18.45 -15.02 -5.92
CA THR A 51 -19.70 -14.90 -6.68
C THR A 51 -19.99 -13.47 -7.10
N ALA A 52 -19.48 -12.46 -6.38
CA ALA A 52 -19.62 -11.05 -6.77
C ALA A 52 -18.69 -10.71 -7.93
N ALA A 53 -17.43 -11.18 -7.91
CA ALA A 53 -16.50 -11.03 -9.01
C ALA A 53 -16.93 -11.82 -10.26
N ALA A 54 -17.46 -13.04 -10.07
CA ALA A 54 -17.97 -13.86 -11.17
C ALA A 54 -19.26 -13.28 -11.78
N SER A 55 -20.13 -12.66 -10.98
CA SER A 55 -21.34 -11.98 -11.48
C SER A 55 -21.09 -10.61 -12.09
N ALA A 56 -19.85 -10.08 -12.00
CA ALA A 56 -19.42 -8.90 -12.76
C ALA A 56 -19.21 -9.20 -14.25
N GLU A 57 -19.45 -10.45 -14.69
CA GLU A 57 -19.60 -10.81 -16.10
C GLU A 57 -20.84 -10.13 -16.68
N GLY A 58 -20.69 -8.88 -17.10
CA GLY A 58 -21.75 -8.07 -17.69
C GLY A 58 -22.31 -8.74 -18.94
N THR A 59 -23.60 -9.06 -18.93
CA THR A 59 -24.31 -9.68 -20.07
C THR A 59 -24.67 -8.68 -21.18
N ASP A 60 -24.45 -7.38 -20.97
CA ASP A 60 -24.60 -6.32 -21.97
C ASP A 60 -23.74 -5.12 -21.52
N GLU A 61 -23.23 -4.35 -22.49
CA GLU A 61 -22.35 -3.15 -22.37
C GLU A 61 -20.83 -3.42 -22.43
N ALA A 62 -20.15 -2.61 -23.26
CA ALA A 62 -18.80 -2.82 -23.78
C ALA A 62 -17.76 -3.21 -22.71
N MET A 63 -17.01 -4.28 -22.96
CA MET A 63 -15.81 -4.60 -22.19
C MET A 63 -14.89 -3.38 -22.14
N LEU A 64 -14.17 -3.19 -21.03
CA LEU A 64 -13.21 -2.09 -20.90
C LEU A 64 -12.14 -2.19 -21.99
N ASP A 65 -12.22 -1.30 -22.97
CA ASP A 65 -11.15 -1.05 -23.93
C ASP A 65 -10.11 -0.15 -23.28
N VAL A 66 -8.96 -0.75 -22.93
CA VAL A 66 -7.87 -0.06 -22.25
C VAL A 66 -7.23 1.01 -23.14
N GLU A 67 -7.17 0.81 -24.45
CA GLU A 67 -6.57 1.76 -25.38
C GLU A 67 -7.46 2.98 -25.56
N ALA A 68 -8.76 2.77 -25.77
CA ALA A 68 -9.75 3.85 -25.80
C ALA A 68 -9.78 4.61 -24.46
N PHE A 69 -9.79 3.88 -23.33
CA PHE A 69 -9.74 4.48 -21.99
C PHE A 69 -8.53 5.40 -21.79
N LEU A 70 -7.34 4.98 -22.25
CA LEU A 70 -6.13 5.79 -22.15
C LEU A 70 -6.17 7.00 -23.11
N ALA A 71 -6.70 6.83 -24.32
CA ALA A 71 -6.85 7.91 -25.30
C ALA A 71 -7.82 9.00 -24.82
N ASP A 72 -8.92 8.60 -24.17
CA ASP A 72 -9.98 9.50 -23.69
C ASP A 72 -9.65 10.18 -22.35
N ALA A 73 -8.43 9.99 -21.82
CA ALA A 73 -8.03 10.46 -20.48
C ALA A 73 -9.00 10.01 -19.37
N GLY A 74 -9.46 8.76 -19.46
CA GLY A 74 -10.42 8.18 -18.53
C GLY A 74 -9.90 8.11 -17.09
N THR A 75 -10.82 8.04 -16.13
CA THR A 75 -10.51 7.80 -14.71
C THR A 75 -11.16 6.51 -14.23
N LEU A 76 -10.33 5.57 -13.78
CA LEU A 76 -10.78 4.28 -13.25
C LEU A 76 -10.55 4.25 -11.73
N TYR A 77 -11.62 3.97 -10.97
CA TYR A 77 -11.55 3.78 -9.53
C TYR A 77 -11.64 2.29 -9.21
N LEU A 78 -10.57 1.72 -8.67
CA LEU A 78 -10.53 0.34 -8.21
C LEU A 78 -10.79 0.32 -6.71
N LEU A 79 -12.00 -0.09 -6.32
CA LEU A 79 -12.43 -0.16 -4.92
C LEU A 79 -12.51 -1.62 -4.51
N GLY A 80 -11.58 -2.03 -3.65
CA GLY A 80 -11.60 -3.35 -3.01
C GLY A 80 -11.88 -3.22 -1.52
N ALA A 81 -12.54 -4.23 -0.95
CA ALA A 81 -12.49 -4.45 0.50
C ALA A 81 -11.14 -5.09 0.87
N GLU A 82 -10.86 -5.27 2.18
CA GLU A 82 -9.71 -6.04 2.69
C GLU A 82 -9.86 -7.55 2.41
N ASP A 83 -10.32 -7.93 1.21
CA ASP A 83 -10.42 -9.30 0.79
C ASP A 83 -9.27 -9.64 -0.17
N ALA A 84 -8.36 -10.50 0.29
CA ALA A 84 -7.22 -10.98 -0.48
C ALA A 84 -7.64 -11.78 -1.72
N ILE A 85 -8.88 -12.24 -1.81
CA ILE A 85 -9.38 -13.06 -2.92
C ILE A 85 -9.39 -12.26 -4.24
N VAL A 86 -9.76 -10.98 -4.22
CA VAL A 86 -9.93 -10.15 -5.42
C VAL A 86 -8.65 -9.40 -5.82
N ALA A 87 -7.65 -9.31 -4.93
CA ALA A 87 -6.38 -8.63 -5.18
C ALA A 87 -5.67 -9.08 -6.49
N PRO A 88 -5.64 -10.38 -6.88
CA PRO A 88 -5.08 -10.80 -8.15
C PRO A 88 -5.79 -10.22 -9.38
N LEU A 89 -7.12 -10.06 -9.33
CA LEU A 89 -7.90 -9.45 -10.42
C LEU A 89 -7.56 -7.97 -10.57
N VAL A 90 -7.53 -7.23 -9.46
CA VAL A 90 -7.13 -5.81 -9.42
C VAL A 90 -5.70 -5.64 -9.93
N THR A 91 -4.80 -6.54 -9.53
CA THR A 91 -3.40 -6.56 -9.98
C THR A 91 -3.29 -6.81 -11.47
N ALA A 92 -4.04 -7.79 -12.00
CA ALA A 92 -4.04 -8.13 -13.42
C ALA A 92 -4.54 -6.96 -14.27
N LEU A 93 -5.65 -6.34 -13.88
CA LEU A 93 -6.20 -5.17 -14.57
C LEU A 93 -5.24 -3.98 -14.53
N THR A 94 -4.65 -3.68 -13.37
CA THR A 94 -3.66 -2.59 -13.23
C THR A 94 -2.42 -2.87 -14.07
N ALA A 95 -1.94 -4.12 -14.11
CA ALA A 95 -0.82 -4.54 -14.93
C ALA A 95 -1.12 -4.40 -16.43
N GLU A 96 -2.35 -4.72 -16.86
CA GLU A 96 -2.79 -4.59 -18.24
C GLU A 96 -2.81 -3.12 -18.69
N ILE A 97 -3.38 -2.22 -17.87
CA ILE A 97 -3.36 -0.77 -18.12
C ILE A 97 -1.92 -0.27 -18.25
N ALA A 98 -1.05 -0.65 -17.31
CA ALA A 98 0.36 -0.29 -17.32
C ALA A 98 1.16 -0.86 -18.51
N ARG A 99 0.79 -2.05 -18.99
CA ARG A 99 1.40 -2.71 -20.15
C ARG A 99 0.98 -1.99 -21.44
N THR A 100 -0.31 -1.71 -21.60
CA THR A 100 -0.84 -1.00 -22.77
C THR A 100 -0.32 0.42 -22.84
N ALA A 101 -0.27 1.15 -21.72
CA ALA A 101 0.36 2.46 -21.64
C ALA A 101 1.83 2.44 -22.10
N ARG A 102 2.60 1.41 -21.69
CA ARG A 102 4.00 1.25 -22.11
C ARG A 102 4.15 0.99 -23.60
N ARG A 103 3.26 0.17 -24.17
CA ARG A 103 3.21 -0.09 -25.61
C ARG A 103 2.95 1.21 -26.37
N ILE A 104 1.85 1.90 -26.06
CA ILE A 104 1.47 3.16 -26.71
C ILE A 104 2.60 4.19 -26.61
N ALA A 105 3.21 4.36 -25.42
CA ALA A 105 4.34 5.26 -25.25
C ALA A 105 5.52 4.90 -26.17
N SER A 106 5.84 3.60 -26.31
CA SER A 106 6.95 3.15 -27.17
C SER A 106 6.65 3.41 -28.65
N ASP A 107 5.37 3.26 -29.06
CA ASP A 107 4.90 3.53 -30.42
C ASP A 107 4.91 5.05 -30.75
N HIS A 108 4.80 5.92 -29.73
CA HIS A 108 4.64 7.38 -29.87
C HIS A 108 5.83 8.18 -29.29
N GLY A 109 7.05 7.82 -29.69
CA GLY A 109 8.25 8.62 -29.34
C GLY A 109 8.72 8.48 -27.89
N GLY A 110 8.33 7.41 -27.22
CA GLY A 110 8.78 7.03 -25.88
C GLY A 110 7.95 7.59 -24.72
N ARG A 111 6.93 8.42 -24.99
CA ARG A 111 6.09 9.05 -23.95
C ARG A 111 4.61 8.85 -24.24
N LEU A 112 3.84 8.54 -23.20
CA LEU A 112 2.39 8.48 -23.29
C LEU A 112 1.80 9.91 -23.31
N ASP A 113 0.84 10.16 -24.19
CA ASP A 113 0.06 11.39 -24.23
C ASP A 113 -1.39 11.03 -24.58
N PRO A 114 -2.38 11.26 -23.69
CA PRO A 114 -2.30 11.97 -22.41
C PRO A 114 -1.54 11.20 -21.29
N PRO A 115 -0.99 11.88 -20.26
CA PRO A 115 -0.28 11.23 -19.15
C PRO A 115 -1.20 10.35 -18.31
N LEU A 116 -0.67 9.21 -17.84
CA LEU A 116 -1.34 8.32 -16.90
C LEU A 116 -0.87 8.59 -15.47
N THR A 117 -1.79 8.65 -14.52
CA THR A 117 -1.46 8.67 -13.08
C THR A 117 -2.00 7.41 -12.40
N LEU A 118 -1.11 6.68 -11.74
CA LEU A 118 -1.43 5.52 -10.91
C LEU A 118 -1.39 5.94 -9.45
N ALA A 119 -2.55 6.05 -8.81
CA ALA A 119 -2.67 6.31 -7.38
C ALA A 119 -2.93 5.01 -6.64
N LEU A 120 -1.85 4.38 -6.15
CA LEU A 120 -1.85 3.04 -5.57
C LEU A 120 -1.76 3.14 -4.05
N ASP A 121 -2.92 3.20 -3.40
CA ASP A 121 -3.01 3.12 -1.95
C ASP A 121 -2.82 1.68 -1.48
N GLU A 122 -2.05 1.48 -0.40
CA GLU A 122 -1.71 0.16 0.13
C GLU A 122 -1.33 -0.86 -0.95
N ALA A 123 -0.51 -0.45 -1.92
CA ALA A 123 -0.17 -1.28 -3.08
C ALA A 123 0.43 -2.64 -2.69
N ALA A 124 1.10 -2.70 -1.54
CA ALA A 124 1.66 -3.91 -0.97
C ALA A 124 0.59 -4.92 -0.52
N LEU A 125 -0.65 -4.49 -0.31
CA LEU A 125 -1.77 -5.30 0.12
C LEU A 125 -2.78 -5.52 -1.01
N ILE A 126 -3.20 -4.45 -1.68
CA ILE A 126 -4.35 -4.44 -2.59
C ILE A 126 -3.97 -4.79 -4.03
N CYS A 127 -2.83 -4.28 -4.51
CA CYS A 127 -2.44 -4.35 -5.91
C CYS A 127 -0.93 -4.61 -6.05
N PRO A 128 -0.44 -5.82 -5.72
CA PRO A 128 0.97 -6.18 -5.79
C PRO A 128 1.48 -6.26 -7.24
N VAL A 129 1.69 -5.10 -7.85
CA VAL A 129 2.40 -4.93 -9.13
C VAL A 129 3.91 -4.87 -8.89
N PRO A 130 4.77 -5.10 -9.91
CA PRO A 130 6.22 -5.00 -9.74
C PRO A 130 6.67 -3.52 -9.67
N LEU A 131 6.37 -2.88 -8.54
CA LEU A 131 6.63 -1.47 -8.26
C LEU A 131 8.11 -1.10 -8.32
N ASP A 132 8.99 -2.02 -7.93
CA ASP A 132 10.44 -1.90 -8.06
C ASP A 132 10.84 -1.57 -9.50
N ARG A 133 10.27 -2.27 -10.48
CA ARG A 133 10.51 -2.05 -11.91
C ARG A 133 9.77 -0.82 -12.43
N TRP A 134 8.54 -0.61 -11.98
CA TRP A 134 7.70 0.48 -12.50
C TRP A 134 8.25 1.84 -12.09
N THR A 135 8.66 1.99 -10.83
CA THR A 135 9.23 3.25 -10.32
C THR A 135 10.51 3.68 -11.03
N ALA A 136 11.26 2.74 -11.61
CA ALA A 136 12.47 3.03 -12.38
C ALA A 136 12.22 3.45 -13.85
N ASP A 137 11.19 2.90 -14.50
CA ASP A 137 10.96 3.05 -15.95
C ASP A 137 9.80 4.01 -16.30
N MET A 138 8.75 4.04 -15.49
CA MET A 138 7.48 4.69 -15.86
C MET A 138 7.54 6.22 -15.93
N GLY A 139 8.40 6.86 -15.13
CA GLY A 139 8.52 8.31 -15.13
C GLY A 139 8.95 8.87 -16.49
N GLY A 140 9.84 8.17 -17.20
CA GLY A 140 10.27 8.57 -18.55
C GLY A 140 9.13 8.49 -19.58
N ARG A 141 8.16 7.60 -19.34
CA ARG A 141 7.04 7.32 -20.25
C ARG A 141 5.80 8.17 -19.99
N ASN A 142 5.91 9.21 -19.17
CA ASN A 142 4.80 10.07 -18.76
C ASN A 142 3.73 9.34 -17.93
N VAL A 143 4.15 8.33 -17.16
CA VAL A 143 3.30 7.63 -16.18
C VAL A 143 3.75 7.99 -14.77
N THR A 144 2.91 8.72 -14.04
CA THR A 144 3.18 9.15 -12.66
C THR A 144 2.63 8.13 -11.68
N ILE A 145 3.42 7.71 -10.68
CA ILE A 145 2.99 6.75 -9.66
C ILE A 145 2.99 7.44 -8.29
N HIS A 146 1.86 7.39 -7.60
CA HIS A 146 1.73 7.72 -6.19
C HIS A 146 1.52 6.43 -5.41
N ILE A 147 2.36 6.17 -4.42
CA ILE A 147 2.32 4.95 -3.60
C ILE A 147 2.03 5.35 -2.16
N GLY A 148 0.98 4.77 -1.57
CA GLY A 148 0.72 4.78 -0.14
C GLY A 148 1.35 3.54 0.50
N ALA A 149 2.18 3.73 1.52
CA ALA A 149 2.78 2.64 2.29
C ALA A 149 2.89 3.03 3.77
N GLN A 150 2.65 2.07 4.67
CA GLN A 150 2.68 2.33 6.12
C GLN A 150 4.09 2.26 6.70
N SER A 151 4.94 1.38 6.16
CA SER A 151 6.32 1.20 6.60
C SER A 151 7.21 0.70 5.47
N ARG A 152 8.53 0.92 5.59
CA ARG A 152 9.51 0.33 4.66
C ARG A 152 9.61 -1.19 4.88
N ALA A 153 9.32 -1.67 6.09
CA ALA A 153 9.25 -3.09 6.40
C ALA A 153 8.16 -3.80 5.57
N GLN A 154 6.97 -3.20 5.41
CA GLN A 154 5.89 -3.73 4.56
C GLN A 154 6.35 -3.85 3.09
N LEU A 155 7.05 -2.83 2.58
CA LEU A 155 7.61 -2.87 1.23
C LEU A 155 8.67 -3.99 1.09
N ARG A 156 9.57 -4.14 2.06
CA ARG A 156 10.57 -5.23 2.06
C ARG A 156 9.92 -6.61 2.17
N GLN A 157 8.88 -6.76 2.97
CA GLN A 157 8.17 -8.03 3.11
C GLN A 157 7.54 -8.47 1.78
N ARG A 158 6.98 -7.53 1.01
CA ARG A 158 6.29 -7.84 -0.24
C ARG A 158 7.24 -8.03 -1.42
N TRP A 159 8.25 -7.17 -1.58
CA TRP A 159 9.15 -7.18 -2.73
C TRP A 159 10.58 -7.65 -2.39
N GLY A 160 10.83 -8.14 -1.18
CA GLY A 160 12.17 -8.51 -0.74
C GLY A 160 13.11 -7.31 -0.61
N GLU A 161 14.41 -7.54 -0.73
CA GLU A 161 15.43 -6.48 -0.63
C GLU A 161 15.24 -5.38 -1.69
N VAL A 162 14.70 -5.72 -2.87
CA VAL A 162 14.40 -4.70 -3.91
C VAL A 162 13.25 -3.78 -3.53
N GLY A 163 12.44 -4.11 -2.52
CA GLY A 163 11.41 -3.23 -1.99
C GLY A 163 11.97 -1.90 -1.46
N ALA A 164 13.23 -1.89 -0.99
CA ALA A 164 13.92 -0.65 -0.62
C ALA A 164 14.18 0.27 -1.83
N ALA A 165 14.35 -0.32 -3.03
CA ALA A 165 14.57 0.46 -4.26
C ALA A 165 13.34 1.31 -4.62
N ILE A 166 12.13 0.92 -4.23
CA ILE A 166 10.90 1.71 -4.44
C ILE A 166 11.04 3.09 -3.80
N VAL A 167 11.54 3.16 -2.56
CA VAL A 167 11.75 4.42 -1.84
C VAL A 167 12.85 5.25 -2.51
N ASN A 168 13.93 4.60 -2.96
CA ASN A 168 15.06 5.28 -3.61
C ASN A 168 14.73 5.81 -5.02
N ASN A 169 13.86 5.11 -5.75
CA ASN A 169 13.41 5.51 -7.08
C ASN A 169 12.35 6.62 -7.02
N ALA A 170 11.71 6.82 -5.87
CA ALA A 170 10.72 7.87 -5.69
C ALA A 170 11.35 9.26 -5.83
N SER A 171 10.83 10.06 -6.76
CA SER A 171 11.30 11.43 -6.98
C SER A 171 10.99 12.36 -5.80
N THR A 172 9.99 12.02 -5.00
CA THR A 172 9.56 12.76 -3.80
C THR A 172 9.08 11.77 -2.75
N ILE A 173 9.54 11.93 -1.52
CA ILE A 173 9.12 11.16 -0.35
C ILE A 173 8.40 12.11 0.61
N LEU A 174 7.22 11.68 1.07
CA LEU A 174 6.41 12.36 2.06
C LEU A 174 6.32 11.48 3.31
N VAL A 175 6.97 11.90 4.39
CA VAL A 175 6.96 11.16 5.67
C VAL A 175 5.99 11.83 6.63
N PHE A 176 4.91 11.12 6.95
CA PHE A 176 3.90 11.55 7.92
C PHE A 176 4.29 11.12 9.34
N GLY A 177 3.78 11.84 10.34
CA GLY A 177 3.93 11.45 11.75
C GLY A 177 3.14 10.19 12.11
N GLY A 178 3.31 9.72 13.36
CA GLY A 178 2.60 8.53 13.87
C GLY A 178 3.32 7.20 13.61
N MET A 179 4.47 7.24 12.93
CA MET A 179 5.37 6.10 12.79
C MET A 179 5.97 5.70 14.14
N ARG A 180 5.96 4.39 14.42
CA ARG A 180 6.50 3.81 15.67
C ARG A 180 7.73 2.94 15.45
N ASP A 181 8.03 2.60 14.20
CA ASP A 181 9.16 1.73 13.86
C ASP A 181 10.49 2.51 13.99
N PRO A 182 11.40 2.11 14.91
CA PRO A 182 12.67 2.80 15.10
C PRO A 182 13.58 2.76 13.87
N ASP A 183 13.52 1.70 13.07
CA ASP A 183 14.37 1.55 11.88
C ASP A 183 13.96 2.52 10.76
N ASP A 184 12.65 2.69 10.55
CA ASP A 184 12.15 3.69 9.62
C ASP A 184 12.41 5.12 10.12
N LEU A 185 12.20 5.40 11.40
CA LEU A 185 12.50 6.72 11.97
C LEU A 185 13.98 7.09 11.80
N ARG A 186 14.91 6.16 12.08
CA ARG A 186 16.35 6.37 11.87
C ARG A 186 16.69 6.61 10.40
N ALA A 187 16.08 5.86 9.49
CA ALA A 187 16.32 6.03 8.06
C ALA A 187 15.84 7.40 7.56
N PHE A 188 14.68 7.87 8.02
CA PHE A 188 14.17 9.19 7.63
C PHE A 188 14.90 10.35 8.34
N GLU A 189 15.34 10.18 9.59
CA GLU A 189 16.22 11.14 10.27
C GLU A 189 17.49 11.38 9.45
N ALA A 190 18.13 10.31 8.95
CA ALA A 190 19.33 10.41 8.13
C ALA A 190 19.12 11.22 6.84
N LEU A 191 17.92 11.18 6.24
CA LEU A 191 17.59 11.99 5.06
C LEU A 191 17.48 13.49 5.37
N SER A 192 17.31 13.87 6.63
CA SER A 192 17.27 15.28 7.04
C SER A 192 18.65 15.93 7.08
N GLY A 193 19.71 15.11 7.10
CA GLY A 193 21.08 15.56 7.31
C GLY A 193 21.33 16.04 8.74
N GLU A 194 22.49 16.67 8.94
CA GLU A 194 22.93 17.15 10.24
C GLU A 194 23.23 18.65 10.18
N ARG A 195 23.09 19.31 11.34
CA ARG A 195 23.52 20.69 11.56
C ARG A 195 24.48 20.76 12.73
N GLU A 196 25.37 21.73 12.68
CA GLU A 196 26.19 22.08 13.84
C GLU A 196 25.35 22.85 14.86
N ASP A 197 25.44 22.43 16.12
CA ASP A 197 24.85 23.07 17.28
C ASP A 197 25.99 23.53 18.18
N ILE A 198 26.13 24.84 18.34
CA ILE A 198 27.21 25.47 19.10
C ILE A 198 26.66 25.85 20.47
N THR A 199 27.19 25.23 21.51
CA THR A 199 26.89 25.57 22.90
C THR A 199 28.00 26.46 23.44
N TYR A 200 27.65 27.66 23.90
CA TYR A 200 28.59 28.56 24.57
C TYR A 200 28.57 28.32 26.08
N THR A 201 29.73 28.04 26.66
CA THR A 201 29.91 28.01 28.11
C THR A 201 30.09 29.43 28.61
N ARG A 202 29.37 29.81 29.67
CA ARG A 202 29.46 31.14 30.30
C ARG A 202 29.89 31.00 31.76
N ASP A 203 30.68 31.96 32.24
CA ASP A 203 31.00 32.06 33.66
C ASP A 203 29.84 32.66 34.48
N ARG A 204 30.08 32.89 35.78
CA ARG A 204 29.10 33.49 36.71
C ARG A 204 28.73 34.93 36.35
N ASP A 205 29.59 35.64 35.62
CA ASP A 205 29.38 37.02 35.19
C ASP A 205 28.80 37.10 33.77
N GLY A 206 28.51 35.94 33.15
CA GLY A 206 27.89 35.82 31.83
C GLY A 206 28.87 35.92 30.66
N GLN A 207 30.18 35.99 30.90
CA GLN A 207 31.19 36.02 29.86
C GLN A 207 31.38 34.64 29.23
N ILE A 208 31.52 34.59 27.91
CA ILE A 208 31.73 33.34 27.18
C ILE A 208 33.16 32.86 27.45
N THR A 209 33.28 31.72 28.14
CA THR A 209 34.56 31.09 28.51
C THR A 209 34.93 29.92 27.63
N GLY A 210 34.02 29.46 26.76
CA GLY A 210 34.29 28.41 25.80
C GLY A 210 33.12 28.17 24.85
N SER A 211 33.37 27.43 23.79
CA SER A 211 32.35 26.97 22.85
C SER A 211 32.56 25.50 22.52
N THR A 212 31.49 24.72 22.56
CA THR A 212 31.48 23.31 22.16
C THR A 212 30.56 23.16 20.96
N THR A 213 31.11 22.69 19.84
CA THR A 213 30.34 22.38 18.63
C THR A 213 30.01 20.90 18.60
N LYS A 214 28.74 20.55 18.42
CA LYS A 214 28.27 19.17 18.23
C LYS A 214 27.44 19.08 16.95
N ARG A 215 27.54 17.97 16.22
CA ARG A 215 26.66 17.68 15.09
C ARG A 215 25.39 17.00 15.60
N VAL A 216 24.24 17.53 15.21
CA VAL A 216 22.92 16.99 15.57
C VAL A 216 22.04 16.87 14.33
N PRO A 217 21.12 15.89 14.26
CA PRO A 217 20.17 15.80 13.14
C PRO A 217 19.37 17.09 12.96
N VAL A 218 19.06 17.45 11.71
CA VAL A 218 18.17 18.59 11.42
C VAL A 218 16.75 18.29 11.93
N LEU A 219 16.27 17.06 11.72
CA LEU A 219 15.02 16.54 12.28
C LEU A 219 15.31 15.24 13.01
N THR A 220 15.05 15.19 14.32
CA THR A 220 15.26 13.97 15.10
C THR A 220 14.14 12.95 14.89
N ALA A 221 14.43 11.67 15.14
CA ALA A 221 13.46 10.58 15.15
C ALA A 221 12.26 10.89 16.06
N ALA A 222 12.51 11.51 17.22
CA ALA A 222 11.45 11.94 18.13
C ALA A 222 10.57 13.04 17.53
N GLN A 223 11.16 14.00 16.80
CA GLN A 223 10.40 15.04 16.10
C GLN A 223 9.57 14.44 14.95
N LEU A 224 10.13 13.49 14.19
CA LEU A 224 9.43 12.79 13.11
C LEU A 224 8.24 11.97 13.63
N ALA A 225 8.45 11.18 14.68
CA ALA A 225 7.40 10.38 15.31
C ALA A 225 6.23 11.24 15.80
N ASN A 226 6.54 12.43 16.34
CA ASN A 226 5.58 13.37 16.91
C ASN A 226 5.17 14.51 15.96
N LEU A 227 5.35 14.34 14.64
CA LEU A 227 4.89 15.35 13.68
C LEU A 227 3.40 15.62 13.87
N PRO A 228 2.97 16.89 14.02
CA PRO A 228 1.57 17.22 14.18
C PRO A 228 0.74 16.78 12.97
N ALA A 229 -0.55 16.55 13.18
CA ALA A 229 -1.47 16.25 12.09
C ALA A 229 -1.36 17.29 10.96
N ARG A 230 -1.31 16.81 9.72
CA ARG A 230 -1.13 17.60 8.48
C ARG A 230 0.24 18.25 8.31
N ARG A 231 1.22 17.96 9.17
CA ARG A 231 2.64 18.24 8.90
C ARG A 231 3.29 17.00 8.29
N VAL A 232 4.21 17.23 7.37
CA VAL A 232 4.89 16.16 6.63
C VAL A 232 6.35 16.57 6.43
N MET A 233 7.28 15.64 6.59
CA MET A 233 8.64 15.84 6.10
C MET A 233 8.66 15.56 4.60
N VAL A 234 9.16 16.53 3.84
CA VAL A 234 9.30 16.46 2.39
C VAL A 234 10.77 16.24 2.07
N VAL A 235 11.06 15.15 1.38
CA VAL A 235 12.38 14.88 0.79
C VAL A 235 12.21 14.85 -0.72
N ARG A 236 12.88 15.77 -1.42
CA ARG A 236 12.81 15.87 -2.88
C ARG A 236 14.14 16.37 -3.41
N ARG A 237 14.55 15.85 -4.57
CA ARG A 237 15.75 16.32 -5.26
C ARG A 237 15.69 17.83 -5.52
N GLY A 238 16.78 18.53 -5.19
CA GLY A 238 16.96 19.96 -5.45
C GLY A 238 16.48 20.89 -4.34
N ILE A 239 15.96 20.36 -3.22
CA ILE A 239 15.64 21.16 -2.02
C ILE A 239 16.13 20.47 -0.74
N PRO A 240 16.52 21.22 0.30
CA PRO A 240 16.76 20.64 1.63
C PRO A 240 15.50 19.97 2.19
N ALA A 241 15.69 18.92 2.99
CA ALA A 241 14.60 18.30 3.74
C ALA A 241 13.84 19.35 4.55
N SER A 242 12.53 19.39 4.40
CA SER A 242 11.70 20.49 4.92
C SER A 242 10.38 19.97 5.50
N ILE A 243 9.85 20.66 6.51
CA ILE A 243 8.52 20.38 7.03
C ILE A 243 7.47 21.17 6.24
N GLY A 244 6.63 20.46 5.50
CA GLY A 244 5.50 21.01 4.76
C GLY A 244 4.18 20.90 5.52
N ARG A 245 3.13 21.55 4.99
CA ARG A 245 1.74 21.40 5.43
C ARG A 245 0.90 20.84 4.30
N VAL A 246 0.22 19.72 4.55
CA VAL A 246 -0.72 19.14 3.58
C VAL A 246 -2.14 19.67 3.80
N GLN A 247 -2.92 19.69 2.72
CA GLN A 247 -4.34 20.00 2.75
C GLN A 247 -5.14 18.78 2.28
N LEU A 248 -6.18 18.44 3.03
CA LEU A 248 -7.11 17.37 2.67
C LEU A 248 -7.83 17.74 1.37
N ALA A 249 -7.92 16.79 0.42
CA ALA A 249 -8.43 17.06 -0.92
C ALA A 249 -9.85 17.63 -0.90
N TRP A 250 -10.74 17.12 -0.05
CA TRP A 250 -12.13 17.60 0.11
C TRP A 250 -12.25 19.01 0.71
N GLN A 251 -11.19 19.55 1.29
CA GLN A 251 -11.17 20.93 1.77
C GLN A 251 -10.76 21.92 0.67
N ARG A 252 -10.29 21.44 -0.50
CA ARG A 252 -9.93 22.30 -1.63
C ARG A 252 -11.17 23.02 -2.16
N ARG A 253 -11.03 24.31 -2.49
CA ARG A 253 -12.14 25.15 -2.96
C ARG A 253 -12.81 24.56 -4.22
N THR A 254 -12.02 24.03 -5.14
CA THR A 254 -12.49 23.39 -6.37
C THR A 254 -13.34 22.16 -6.08
N VAL A 255 -12.86 21.27 -5.20
CA VAL A 255 -13.61 20.07 -4.78
C VAL A 255 -14.90 20.45 -4.06
N ARG A 256 -14.84 21.40 -3.11
CA ARG A 256 -16.04 21.89 -2.42
C ARG A 256 -17.05 22.53 -3.38
N ARG A 257 -16.59 23.20 -4.43
CA ARG A 257 -17.46 23.75 -5.48
C ARG A 257 -18.11 22.63 -6.30
N ALA A 258 -17.34 21.64 -6.72
CA ALA A 258 -17.87 20.48 -7.45
C ALA A 258 -18.93 19.73 -6.63
N LEU A 259 -18.67 19.45 -5.35
CA LEU A 259 -19.63 18.80 -4.44
C LEU A 259 -20.93 19.60 -4.24
N ARG A 260 -20.89 20.94 -4.35
CA ARG A 260 -22.10 21.79 -4.25
C ARG A 260 -22.96 21.74 -5.50
N HIS A 261 -22.37 21.46 -6.65
CA HIS A 261 -23.07 21.36 -7.94
C HIS A 261 -23.39 19.92 -8.33
N GLN A 262 -23.03 18.94 -7.49
CA GLN A 262 -23.47 17.57 -7.67
C GLN A 262 -24.97 17.50 -7.39
N PRO A 263 -25.79 17.05 -8.34
CA PRO A 263 -27.18 16.69 -8.03
C PRO A 263 -27.17 15.66 -6.89
N PRO A 264 -28.19 15.63 -6.01
CA PRO A 264 -28.26 14.63 -4.96
C PRO A 264 -28.11 13.26 -5.60
N THR A 265 -27.00 12.58 -5.31
CA THR A 265 -26.77 11.22 -5.78
C THR A 265 -27.94 10.40 -5.29
N THR A 266 -28.66 9.74 -6.18
CA THR A 266 -29.62 8.70 -5.81
C THR A 266 -28.84 7.71 -4.98
N THR A 267 -28.98 7.81 -3.66
CA THR A 267 -28.26 6.95 -2.72
C THR A 267 -28.62 5.53 -3.10
N ALA A 268 -27.67 4.79 -3.68
CA ALA A 268 -27.79 3.33 -3.72
C ALA A 268 -28.11 2.91 -2.28
N PRO A 269 -29.12 2.05 -2.06
CA PRO A 269 -29.59 1.74 -0.72
C PRO A 269 -28.38 1.36 0.13
N ARG A 270 -28.18 2.12 1.22
CA ARG A 270 -27.17 1.83 2.25
C ARG A 270 -27.30 0.34 2.56
N GLN A 271 -26.38 -0.48 2.07
CA GLN A 271 -26.29 -1.85 2.55
C GLN A 271 -26.08 -1.73 4.05
N ARG A 272 -27.07 -2.20 4.81
CA ARG A 272 -26.96 -2.25 6.27
C ARG A 272 -25.69 -3.02 6.58
N GLN A 273 -24.74 -2.36 7.22
CA GLN A 273 -23.60 -3.02 7.81
C GLN A 273 -24.18 -4.15 8.69
N PRO A 274 -23.84 -5.43 8.45
CA PRO A 274 -24.29 -6.48 9.35
C PRO A 274 -23.80 -6.12 10.76
N PRO A 275 -24.61 -6.35 11.80
CA PRO A 275 -24.19 -6.06 13.16
C PRO A 275 -22.86 -6.74 13.41
N LYS A 276 -21.90 -6.02 14.02
CA LYS A 276 -20.63 -6.59 14.47
C LYS A 276 -20.95 -7.90 15.19
N GLN A 277 -20.51 -9.03 14.63
CA GLN A 277 -20.62 -10.30 15.33
C GLN A 277 -19.90 -10.13 16.68
N PRO A 278 -20.51 -10.56 17.80
CA PRO A 278 -19.79 -10.62 19.06
C PRO A 278 -18.50 -11.40 18.84
N GLY A 279 -17.36 -10.86 19.29
CA GLY A 279 -16.07 -11.51 19.19
C GLY A 279 -16.19 -12.94 19.71
N TRP A 280 -15.64 -13.88 18.94
CA TRP A 280 -15.60 -15.27 19.33
C TRP A 280 -14.94 -15.36 20.71
N PRO A 281 -15.54 -16.04 21.70
CA PRO A 281 -14.87 -16.24 22.97
C PRO A 281 -13.58 -17.01 22.70
N THR A 282 -12.45 -16.41 23.05
CA THR A 282 -11.17 -17.10 23.12
C THR A 282 -11.37 -18.37 23.94
N ALA A 283 -11.17 -19.53 23.32
CA ALA A 283 -11.24 -20.80 24.02
C ALA A 283 -10.25 -20.75 25.19
N ALA A 284 -10.78 -20.74 26.41
CA ALA A 284 -10.01 -20.96 27.61
C ALA A 284 -9.38 -22.35 27.49
N GLY A 285 -8.05 -22.41 27.64
CA GLY A 285 -7.33 -23.69 27.77
C GLY A 285 -7.83 -24.46 29.00
N PRO A 286 -7.69 -25.79 29.01
CA PRO A 286 -8.28 -26.64 30.04
C PRO A 286 -7.73 -26.32 31.44
N ASP A 287 -8.66 -26.30 32.39
CA ASP A 287 -8.50 -26.00 33.81
C ASP A 287 -7.31 -26.71 34.46
N GLN A 288 -6.48 -25.95 35.17
CA GLN A 288 -5.66 -26.48 36.27
C GLN A 288 -6.41 -26.23 37.58
N PRO A 289 -6.57 -27.24 38.47
CA PRO A 289 -7.30 -27.08 39.72
C PRO A 289 -6.53 -26.20 40.70
N SER A 290 -7.24 -25.22 41.27
CA SER A 290 -6.77 -24.29 42.28
C SER A 290 -6.53 -24.98 43.63
N THR A 291 -5.27 -25.02 44.09
CA THR A 291 -4.94 -25.26 45.50
C THR A 291 -4.96 -23.94 46.26
N GLY A 292 -5.84 -23.84 47.26
CA GLY A 292 -5.99 -22.66 48.10
C GLY A 292 -4.82 -22.39 49.04
N SER A 293 -4.68 -21.13 49.43
CA SER A 293 -4.05 -20.70 50.69
C SER A 293 -4.71 -19.40 51.16
N PRO A 294 -4.81 -19.16 52.49
CA PRO A 294 -5.86 -18.35 53.08
C PRO A 294 -5.53 -16.85 53.18
N ARG A 295 -6.60 -16.03 53.23
CA ARG A 295 -6.54 -14.57 53.47
C ARG A 295 -6.11 -14.24 54.91
N PRO A 296 -5.35 -13.16 55.14
CA PRO A 296 -5.15 -12.61 56.48
C PRO A 296 -6.32 -11.70 56.89
N GLU A 297 -6.71 -11.81 58.17
CA GLU A 297 -7.71 -10.97 58.85
C GLU A 297 -7.18 -9.56 59.20
N PRO A 298 -8.07 -8.56 59.38
CA PRO A 298 -7.69 -7.17 59.64
C PRO A 298 -7.31 -6.92 61.11
N THR A 299 -6.18 -6.25 61.33
CA THR A 299 -5.67 -5.88 62.65
C THR A 299 -6.37 -4.63 63.19
N LEU A 300 -7.03 -4.79 64.34
CA LEU A 300 -7.53 -3.71 65.20
C LEU A 300 -6.36 -3.05 65.95
N VAL A 301 -6.38 -1.72 66.01
CA VAL A 301 -5.47 -0.91 66.83
C VAL A 301 -6.17 -0.59 68.15
N GLU A 302 -5.69 -1.19 69.24
CA GLU A 302 -5.87 -0.66 70.61
C GLU A 302 -4.50 -0.65 71.28
N GLY A 303 -4.13 0.51 71.83
CA GLY A 303 -2.88 0.70 72.57
C GLY A 303 -3.06 0.47 74.06
N ALA A 304 -1.95 0.18 74.75
CA ALA A 304 -1.50 0.80 76.01
C ALA A 304 -0.53 -0.13 76.76
N ALA A 305 0.54 0.48 77.30
CA ALA A 305 1.29 0.15 78.52
C ALA A 305 2.02 -1.22 78.54
N GLN A 306 3.28 -1.37 78.94
CA GLN A 306 4.17 -0.65 79.86
C GLN A 306 5.60 -0.67 79.33
#